data_AF-A0A0N4WNQ8-F1
#
_entry.id   AF-A0A0N4WNQ8-F1
#
_cell.length_a   1.000
_cell.length_b   1.000
_cell.length_c   1.000
_cell.angle_alpha   90.00
_cell.angle_beta   90.00
_cell.angle_gamma   90.00
#
_symmetry.space_group_name_H-M   'P 1'
#
loop_
_entity.id
_entity.type
_entity.pdbx_description
1 polymer ?
#
loop_
_entity_poly.entity_id
_entity_poly.type
_entity_poly.pdbx_seq_one_letter_code
_entity_poly.pdbx_strand_id
1 'polypeptide(L)'
;MSVPLVWLQDVDPPREEEIGAVVALERNISSGEVRILNCNTILIPSLFYEAERELPSNNNHRPFTDTFVFVGVGNVTDTVQQTKARIIGYEFDDPLERHSGDDVIVRLPRGVRTFDVDFLNIYNEDIKKSYGYVALPSLLVPPCADDL
;
A
#
# COMPACT_ATOMS: atom_id res chain seq x y z
N MET A 1 19.28 13.58 -39.45
CA MET A 1 18.44 14.65 -38.88
C MET A 1 18.55 14.55 -37.37
N SER A 2 19.15 15.55 -36.73
CA SER A 2 19.33 15.61 -35.27
C SER A 2 18.05 16.19 -34.67
N VAL A 3 17.36 15.45 -33.81
CA VAL A 3 16.24 15.99 -33.03
C VAL A 3 16.84 16.99 -32.03
N PRO A 4 16.43 18.26 -32.01
CA PRO A 4 16.93 19.21 -31.03
C PRO A 4 16.44 18.78 -29.64
N LEU A 5 17.36 18.68 -28.67
CA LEU A 5 17.01 18.55 -27.27
C LEU A 5 16.34 19.85 -26.83
N VAL A 6 15.01 19.83 -26.73
CA VAL A 6 14.22 20.86 -26.09
C VAL A 6 14.48 20.73 -24.59
N TRP A 7 15.26 21.63 -24.03
CA TRP A 7 15.37 21.78 -22.58
C TRP A 7 14.07 22.42 -22.10
N LEU A 8 13.21 21.63 -21.45
CA LEU A 8 12.07 22.15 -20.70
C LEU A 8 12.62 22.87 -19.46
N GLN A 9 12.87 24.18 -19.59
CA GLN A 9 13.47 25.00 -18.54
C GLN A 9 12.60 25.17 -17.28
N ASP A 10 11.33 24.75 -17.31
CA ASP A 10 10.35 25.01 -16.24
C ASP A 10 9.46 23.80 -15.89
N VAL A 11 9.89 22.56 -16.18
CA VAL A 11 9.16 21.37 -15.73
C VAL A 11 10.00 20.61 -14.74
N ASP A 12 9.64 20.71 -13.46
CA ASP A 12 10.20 19.83 -12.45
C ASP A 12 9.80 18.39 -12.80
N PRO A 13 10.77 17.47 -12.94
CA PRO A 13 10.46 16.07 -13.20
C PRO A 13 9.65 15.51 -12.03
N PRO A 14 8.76 14.54 -12.27
CA PRO A 14 8.03 13.89 -11.19
C PRO A 14 9.01 13.26 -10.20
N ARG A 15 8.72 13.40 -8.91
CA ARG A 15 9.55 12.90 -7.81
C ARG A 15 8.73 12.04 -6.87
N GLU A 16 9.42 11.24 -6.08
CA GLU A 16 8.78 10.52 -4.98
C GLU A 16 8.19 11.53 -3.99
N GLU A 17 7.01 11.22 -3.48
CA GLU A 17 6.26 12.13 -2.61
C GLU A 17 6.02 11.51 -1.24
N GLU A 18 6.26 12.29 -0.20
CA GLU A 18 5.91 11.97 1.19
C GLU A 18 4.49 12.46 1.47
N ILE A 19 3.69 11.59 2.09
CA ILE A 19 2.31 11.91 2.45
C ILE A 19 2.16 11.80 3.98
N GLY A 20 1.05 11.26 4.47
CA GLY A 20 0.86 10.99 5.89
C GLY A 20 1.39 9.62 6.32
N ALA A 21 1.56 9.44 7.63
CA ALA A 21 1.65 8.11 8.22
C ALA A 21 0.31 7.37 8.16
N VAL A 22 0.34 6.05 8.36
CA VAL A 22 -0.87 5.24 8.50
C VAL A 22 -1.68 5.72 9.69
N VAL A 23 -2.93 6.07 9.44
CA VAL A 23 -3.93 6.39 10.45
C VAL A 23 -4.37 5.09 11.11
N ALA A 24 -4.01 4.93 12.37
CA ALA A 24 -4.40 3.80 13.18
C ALA A 24 -5.89 3.83 13.50
N LEU A 25 -6.60 2.76 13.16
CA LEU A 25 -7.99 2.55 13.59
C LEU A 25 -8.05 1.52 14.71
N GLU A 26 -7.35 0.39 14.54
CA GLU A 26 -7.26 -0.68 15.52
C GLU A 26 -5.89 -1.36 15.50
N ARG A 27 -5.69 -2.33 16.38
CA ARG A 27 -4.52 -3.23 16.41
C ARG A 27 -3.15 -2.54 16.56
N ASN A 28 -3.13 -1.37 17.21
CA ASN A 28 -1.92 -0.58 17.47
C ASN A 28 -1.02 -0.42 16.24
N ILE A 29 -1.64 -0.30 15.06
CA ILE A 29 -0.89 -0.13 13.82
C ILE A 29 -0.25 1.25 13.78
N SER A 30 0.99 1.33 13.32
CA SER A 30 1.65 2.62 13.11
C SER A 30 2.72 2.49 12.03
N SER A 31 3.08 3.62 11.44
CA SER A 31 4.15 3.71 10.45
C SER A 31 4.83 5.07 10.54
N GLY A 32 5.98 5.19 9.89
CA GLY A 32 6.48 6.50 9.47
C GLY A 32 5.66 7.09 8.32
N GLU A 33 6.10 8.22 7.79
CA GLU A 33 5.45 8.89 6.66
C GLU A 33 5.51 7.99 5.42
N VAL A 34 4.32 7.66 4.88
CA VAL A 34 4.21 6.82 3.70
C VAL A 34 4.74 7.60 2.50
N ARG A 35 5.45 6.88 1.62
CA ARG A 35 6.09 7.45 0.44
C ARG A 35 5.55 6.82 -0.83
N ILE A 36 5.11 7.63 -1.78
CA ILE A 36 4.72 7.16 -3.10
C ILE A 36 5.96 7.21 -3.99
N LEU A 37 6.53 6.04 -4.29
CA LEU A 37 7.80 5.95 -5.04
C LEU A 37 7.60 6.14 -6.54
N ASN A 38 6.51 5.60 -7.10
CA ASN A 38 6.18 5.70 -8.51
C ASN A 38 4.69 5.39 -8.74
N CYS A 39 4.26 5.31 -10.01
CA CYS A 39 2.85 5.10 -10.33
C CYS A 39 2.21 3.79 -9.85
N ASN A 40 2.95 2.81 -9.35
CA ASN A 40 2.39 1.57 -8.81
C ASN A 40 3.08 1.07 -7.53
N THR A 41 3.94 1.86 -6.90
CA THR A 41 4.75 1.41 -5.76
C THR A 41 4.70 2.44 -4.64
N ILE A 42 4.39 1.94 -3.44
CA ILE A 42 4.26 2.71 -2.20
C ILE A 42 5.20 2.08 -1.17
N LEU A 43 5.93 2.89 -0.44
CA LEU A 43 6.76 2.51 0.70
C LEU A 43 6.06 2.93 1.99
N ILE A 44 5.91 1.97 2.91
CA ILE A 44 5.41 2.20 4.26
C ILE A 44 6.59 1.96 5.21
N PRO A 45 7.28 3.02 5.66
CA PRO A 45 8.45 2.86 6.50
C PRO A 45 8.05 2.57 7.95
N SER A 46 8.94 1.90 8.69
CA SER A 46 8.78 1.61 10.11
C SER A 46 7.40 1.03 10.48
N LEU A 47 6.86 0.12 9.66
CA LEU A 47 5.55 -0.46 9.91
C LEU A 47 5.60 -1.28 11.20
N PHE A 48 4.72 -0.93 12.13
CA PHE A 48 4.43 -1.71 13.31
C PHE A 48 3.02 -2.26 13.19
N TYR A 49 2.89 -3.58 13.18
CA TYR A 49 1.62 -4.28 13.14
C TYR A 49 1.71 -5.53 14.00
N GLU A 50 0.84 -5.62 15.01
CA GLU A 50 0.72 -6.81 15.83
C GLU A 50 -0.26 -7.79 15.18
N ALA A 51 0.29 -8.77 14.44
CA ALA A 51 -0.51 -9.89 13.97
C ALA A 51 -1.16 -10.60 15.16
N GLU A 52 -2.44 -10.88 15.04
CA GLU A 52 -3.17 -11.67 16.03
C GLU A 52 -2.65 -13.11 15.94
N ARG A 53 -2.16 -13.64 17.06
CA ARG A 53 -1.88 -15.07 17.16
C ARG A 53 -3.23 -15.77 17.23
N GLU A 54 -3.66 -16.41 16.15
CA GLU A 54 -4.67 -17.43 16.32
C GLU A 54 -4.08 -18.58 17.16
N LEU A 55 -4.79 -18.96 18.21
CA LEU A 55 -4.51 -20.13 19.03
C LEU A 55 -4.27 -21.36 18.12
N PRO A 56 -3.47 -22.35 18.56
CA PRO A 56 -3.07 -23.47 17.72
C PRO A 56 -4.31 -24.16 17.14
N SER A 57 -4.56 -23.92 15.86
CA SER A 57 -5.67 -24.54 15.16
C SER A 57 -5.33 -26.00 14.97
N ASN A 58 -6.08 -26.84 15.68
CA ASN A 58 -6.07 -28.26 15.42
C ASN A 58 -6.62 -28.48 14.00
N ASN A 59 -5.76 -28.95 13.11
CA ASN A 59 -6.06 -29.32 11.72
C ASN A 59 -6.07 -28.15 10.73
N ASN A 60 -4.98 -28.05 9.96
CA ASN A 60 -4.90 -27.44 8.62
C ASN A 60 -5.43 -26.01 8.42
N HIS A 61 -5.63 -25.21 9.48
CA HIS A 61 -5.99 -23.79 9.37
C HIS A 61 -4.74 -22.93 9.59
N ARG A 62 -4.47 -21.97 8.67
CA ARG A 62 -3.30 -21.09 8.77
C ARG A 62 -3.39 -20.27 10.07
N PRO A 63 -2.30 -20.14 10.85
CA PRO A 63 -2.30 -19.43 12.14
C PRO A 63 -2.25 -17.90 12.02
N PHE A 64 -2.39 -17.35 10.81
CA PHE A 64 -2.26 -15.93 10.53
C PHE A 64 -3.62 -15.41 10.07
N THR A 65 -4.13 -14.40 10.75
CA THR A 65 -5.35 -13.67 10.36
C THR A 65 -5.26 -13.19 8.91
N ASP A 66 -6.33 -13.36 8.12
CA ASP A 66 -6.44 -12.97 6.70
C ASP A 66 -6.49 -11.43 6.55
N THR A 67 -5.41 -10.79 6.96
CA THR A 67 -5.19 -9.34 6.88
C THR A 67 -4.29 -9.07 5.68
N PHE A 68 -4.72 -8.20 4.77
CA PHE A 68 -3.94 -7.84 3.59
C PHE A 68 -3.94 -6.33 3.40
N VAL A 69 -3.09 -5.87 2.48
CA VAL A 69 -3.07 -4.48 2.04
C VAL A 69 -3.98 -4.34 0.83
N PHE A 70 -4.88 -3.38 0.88
CA PHE A 70 -5.81 -3.01 -0.17
C PHE A 70 -5.57 -1.58 -0.61
N VAL A 71 -5.89 -1.28 -1.86
CA VAL A 71 -6.00 0.09 -2.37
C VAL A 71 -7.39 0.29 -2.94
N GLY A 72 -7.97 1.46 -2.77
CA GLY A 72 -9.36 1.70 -3.14
C GLY A 72 -9.70 3.14 -3.46
N VAL A 73 -10.91 3.31 -3.98
CA VAL A 73 -11.51 4.59 -4.38
C VAL A 73 -12.67 4.92 -3.43
N GLY A 74 -12.83 6.19 -3.10
CA GLY A 74 -13.79 6.71 -2.14
C GLY A 74 -13.17 6.90 -0.76
N ASN A 75 -13.88 6.47 0.28
CA ASN A 75 -13.43 6.61 1.67
C ASN A 75 -13.27 5.22 2.31
N VAL A 76 -12.38 5.09 3.30
CA VAL A 76 -12.22 3.83 4.05
C VAL A 76 -13.52 3.41 4.76
N THR A 77 -14.39 4.37 5.10
CA THR A 77 -15.72 4.10 5.70
C THR A 77 -16.82 3.84 4.68
N ASP A 78 -16.67 4.33 3.45
CA ASP A 78 -17.62 4.20 2.36
C ASP A 78 -16.86 3.89 1.07
N THR A 79 -16.36 2.65 1.03
CA THR A 79 -15.47 2.19 -0.03
C THR A 79 -16.28 1.83 -1.26
N VAL A 80 -16.07 2.55 -2.36
CA VAL A 80 -16.74 2.27 -3.63
C VAL A 80 -16.17 1.00 -4.25
N GLN A 81 -14.84 0.91 -4.27
CA GLN A 81 -14.11 -0.22 -4.78
C GLN A 81 -12.75 -0.30 -4.08
N GLN A 82 -12.31 -1.51 -3.76
CA GLN A 82 -10.95 -1.77 -3.31
C GLN A 82 -10.41 -3.05 -3.97
N THR A 83 -9.11 -3.15 -4.11
CA THR A 83 -8.42 -4.32 -4.66
C THR A 83 -7.17 -4.62 -3.85
N LYS A 84 -6.87 -5.91 -3.69
CA LYS A 84 -5.69 -6.40 -2.96
C LYS A 84 -4.43 -5.92 -3.68
N ALA A 85 -3.57 -5.22 -2.95
CA ALA A 85 -2.24 -4.86 -3.36
C ALA A 85 -1.25 -5.92 -2.87
N ARG A 86 -0.10 -6.01 -3.53
CA ARG A 86 0.92 -7.02 -3.21
C ARG A 86 2.02 -6.39 -2.37
N ILE A 87 2.45 -7.06 -1.31
CA ILE A 87 3.69 -6.69 -0.62
C ILE A 87 4.87 -7.37 -1.31
N ILE A 88 5.93 -6.61 -1.61
CA ILE A 88 7.16 -7.17 -2.18
C ILE A 88 7.82 -8.09 -1.14
N GLY A 89 8.12 -9.32 -1.55
CA GLY A 89 8.65 -10.37 -0.65
C GLY A 89 7.58 -11.35 -0.15
N TYR A 90 6.30 -11.04 -0.34
CA TYR A 90 5.18 -11.92 -0.01
C TYR A 90 4.59 -12.55 -1.28
N GLU A 91 4.00 -13.74 -1.16
CA GLU A 91 3.11 -14.24 -2.22
C GLU A 91 1.83 -13.39 -2.25
N PHE A 92 1.13 -13.38 -3.39
CA PHE A 92 -0.05 -12.52 -3.57
C PHE A 92 -1.16 -12.80 -2.55
N ASP A 93 -1.24 -14.03 -2.04
CA ASP A 93 -2.26 -14.49 -1.11
C ASP A 93 -1.69 -14.78 0.29
N ASP A 94 -0.49 -14.29 0.57
CA ASP A 94 0.06 -14.38 1.92
C ASP A 94 -0.45 -13.23 2.79
N PRO A 95 -0.98 -13.54 3.99
CA PRO A 95 -1.46 -12.53 4.92
C PRO A 95 -0.29 -11.69 5.46
N LEU A 96 -0.62 -10.48 5.91
CA LEU A 96 0.28 -9.57 6.59
C LEU A 96 0.75 -10.21 7.90
N GLU A 97 2.04 -10.48 7.98
CA GLU A 97 2.68 -10.99 9.19
C GLU A 97 2.94 -9.85 10.20
N ARG A 98 3.36 -10.21 11.41
CA ARG A 98 3.77 -9.22 12.42
C ARG A 98 4.95 -8.41 11.88
N HIS A 99 4.82 -7.08 11.93
CA HIS A 99 5.91 -6.15 11.66
C HIS A 99 6.26 -5.36 12.92
N SER A 100 7.55 -5.14 13.18
CA SER A 100 8.01 -4.50 14.42
C SER A 100 8.93 -3.32 14.14
N GLY A 101 8.57 -2.50 13.15
CA GLY A 101 9.33 -1.35 12.68
C GLY A 101 10.07 -1.61 11.36
N ASP A 102 9.61 -2.56 10.56
CA ASP A 102 10.23 -2.91 9.28
C ASP A 102 9.64 -2.07 8.13
N ASP A 103 10.43 -1.83 7.09
CA ASP A 103 9.98 -1.11 5.91
C ASP A 103 9.26 -2.06 4.96
N VAL A 104 8.02 -1.71 4.60
CA VAL A 104 7.16 -2.53 3.74
C VAL A 104 6.94 -1.84 2.41
N ILE A 105 7.27 -2.52 1.32
CA ILE A 105 7.03 -2.03 -0.04
C ILE A 105 5.78 -2.68 -0.60
N VAL A 106 4.80 -1.87 -0.93
CA VAL A 106 3.51 -2.27 -1.50
C VAL A 106 3.51 -1.93 -2.98
N ARG A 107 3.19 -2.93 -3.81
CA ARG A 107 3.00 -2.78 -5.25
C ARG A 107 1.53 -2.96 -5.60
N LEU A 108 0.99 -1.96 -6.28
CA LEU A 108 -0.37 -1.95 -6.78
C LEU A 108 -0.52 -3.00 -7.90
N PRO A 109 -1.73 -3.56 -8.06
CA PRO A 109 -2.02 -4.53 -9.12
C PRO A 109 -1.91 -3.89 -10.51
N ARG A 110 -1.75 -4.74 -11.53
CA ARG A 110 -1.63 -4.27 -12.93
C ARG A 110 -2.86 -3.44 -13.32
N GLY A 111 -2.61 -2.31 -13.96
CA GLY A 111 -3.65 -1.40 -14.42
C GLY A 111 -4.21 -0.46 -13.36
N VAL A 112 -3.80 -0.57 -12.09
CA VAL A 112 -4.15 0.38 -11.02
C VAL A 112 -2.94 1.26 -10.73
N ARG A 113 -3.15 2.58 -10.71
CA ARG A 113 -2.10 3.55 -10.39
C ARG A 113 -2.35 4.24 -9.08
N THR A 114 -1.29 4.76 -8.47
CA THR A 114 -1.33 5.46 -7.17
C THR A 114 -2.17 6.73 -7.22
N PHE A 115 -2.32 7.36 -8.39
CA PHE A 115 -3.16 8.54 -8.60
C PHE A 115 -4.61 8.20 -9.00
N ASP A 116 -4.93 6.92 -9.25
CA ASP A 116 -6.29 6.45 -9.57
C ASP A 116 -7.04 5.95 -8.32
N VAL A 117 -6.36 5.87 -7.18
CA VAL A 117 -6.89 5.39 -5.90
C VAL A 117 -6.83 6.50 -4.85
N ASP A 118 -7.78 6.50 -3.94
CA ASP A 118 -7.94 7.54 -2.91
C ASP A 118 -7.35 7.12 -1.56
N PHE A 119 -7.15 5.82 -1.32
CA PHE A 119 -6.59 5.32 -0.07
C PHE A 119 -5.90 3.96 -0.21
N LEU A 120 -4.96 3.71 0.70
CA LEU A 120 -4.44 2.38 1.02
C LEU A 120 -5.00 1.97 2.38
N ASN A 121 -5.47 0.74 2.49
CA ASN A 121 -6.14 0.19 3.66
C ASN A 121 -5.48 -1.12 4.08
N ILE A 122 -5.24 -1.29 5.36
CA ILE A 122 -4.81 -2.54 5.96
C ILE A 122 -6.06 -3.19 6.51
N TYR A 123 -6.55 -4.20 5.80
CA TYR A 123 -7.90 -4.71 5.94
C TYR A 123 -7.89 -6.21 6.18
N ASN A 124 -8.70 -6.63 7.15
CA ASN A 124 -8.94 -8.03 7.43
C ASN A 124 -10.18 -8.51 6.68
N GLU A 125 -9.99 -9.50 5.80
CA GLU A 125 -11.05 -10.05 4.95
C GLU A 125 -12.07 -10.89 5.71
N ASP A 126 -11.64 -11.62 6.76
CA ASP A 126 -12.51 -12.49 7.57
C ASP A 126 -13.56 -11.69 8.33
N ILE A 127 -13.11 -10.71 9.11
CA ILE A 127 -13.99 -9.90 9.97
C ILE A 127 -14.46 -8.61 9.29
N LYS A 128 -14.05 -8.40 8.04
CA LYS A 128 -14.39 -7.24 7.20
C LYS A 128 -14.10 -5.90 7.87
N LYS A 129 -12.87 -5.75 8.40
CA LYS A 129 -12.50 -4.61 9.23
C LYS A 129 -11.19 -3.98 8.82
N SER A 130 -11.17 -2.66 8.79
CA SER A 130 -9.98 -1.85 8.53
C SER A 130 -9.21 -1.63 9.85
N TYR A 131 -7.93 -2.01 9.86
CA TYR A 131 -7.04 -1.81 11.01
C TYR A 131 -6.27 -0.48 10.91
N GLY A 132 -5.96 -0.04 9.71
CA GLY A 132 -5.37 1.28 9.48
C GLY A 132 -5.46 1.65 8.02
N TYR A 133 -5.39 2.93 7.73
CA TYR A 133 -5.45 3.41 6.36
C TYR A 133 -4.58 4.65 6.18
N VAL A 134 -4.25 4.96 4.94
CA VAL A 134 -3.62 6.22 4.56
C VAL A 134 -4.33 6.75 3.33
N ALA A 135 -4.67 8.05 3.36
CA ALA A 135 -5.24 8.71 2.20
C ALA A 135 -4.15 8.91 1.14
N LEU A 136 -4.45 8.54 -0.10
CA LEU A 136 -3.56 8.68 -1.24
C LEU A 136 -4.02 9.89 -2.06
N PRO A 137 -3.31 11.03 -2.00
CA PRO A 137 -3.59 12.16 -2.86
C PRO A 137 -3.20 11.86 -4.31
N SER A 138 -3.90 12.49 -5.25
CA SER A 138 -3.54 12.45 -6.67
C SER A 138 -2.29 13.31 -6.91
N LEU A 139 -1.12 12.68 -6.89
CA LEU A 139 0.19 13.33 -7.03
C LEU A 139 0.89 12.95 -8.34
N LEU A 140 1.71 13.87 -8.86
CA LEU A 140 2.54 13.66 -10.04
C LEU A 140 3.80 12.89 -9.64
N VAL A 141 3.70 11.57 -9.63
CA VAL A 141 4.78 10.66 -9.24
C VAL A 141 5.51 10.06 -10.45
N PRO A 142 6.73 9.52 -10.28
CA PRO A 142 7.50 8.96 -11.36
C PRO A 142 6.75 7.85 -12.11
N PRO A 143 6.98 7.71 -13.43
CA PRO A 143 6.45 6.59 -14.17
C PRO A 143 7.00 5.28 -13.61
N CYS A 144 6.18 4.24 -13.64
CA CYS A 144 6.51 2.90 -13.21
C CYS A 144 6.72 2.02 -14.45
N ALA A 145 7.74 1.17 -14.41
CA ALA A 145 7.85 0.11 -15.40
C ALA A 145 6.83 -0.98 -15.03
N ASP A 146 5.88 -1.25 -15.93
CA ASP A 146 5.12 -2.47 -15.84
C ASP A 146 6.08 -3.61 -16.24
N ASP A 147 6.33 -4.55 -15.32
CA ASP A 147 7.04 -5.77 -15.68
C ASP A 147 6.19 -6.49 -16.74
N LEU A 148 6.78 -6.67 -17.93
CA LEU A 148 6.16 -7.23 -19.14
C LEU A 148 5.72 -8.67 -18.95
#